data_AF-A0A167UZ48-F1
#
_entry.id   AF-A0A167UZ48-F1
#
_cell.length_a   1.000
_cell.length_b   1.000
_cell.length_c   1.000
_cell.angle_alpha   90.00
_cell.angle_beta   90.00
_cell.angle_gamma   90.00
#
_symmetry.space_group_name_H-M   'P 1'
#
loop_
_entity.id
_entity.type
_entity.pdbx_description
1 polymer ?
#
loop_
_entity_poly.entity_id
_entity_poly.type
_entity_poly.pdbx_seq_one_letter_code
_entity_poly.pdbx_strand_id
1 'polypeptide(L)'
;MIGATRRWLRRKRGPIAIGIGVIGAGYLAGQYVIGKINEARERMASERTARENLRRRFEQNQADCTFTVLGLLYTATDNICQALPVEQLTQELQQKRTRRQSRKSIGEGSADGSSVTGATTPAGENNEEAQTAAAPSTSRRGSQAEGASADTPKQKSRMQLWNELKIISLTRSFTLLYTLSLLTILTRIQLNLLGRRSYLASVVSLATPARQFSGISLEDHDDDHFQSSLYGGDFETDKRYLAFSWWLLHRGWKDIMETVKEAVIEVFGPVSPREEISQEKLSELTREVRKRVEGETNEARQAKRWLPYIMPPRDQEEAVLQEAGVPLDSPDILADGSLLRTLLDETSDLIDSPPFCQIVIALNDEGFSTLIDRNCALEVFSGYRSTAFSSEHIDPQSLESSMSTDISQLSGSKVKFANILATISRQAHVIGNSTEPPNEYLTTMEENVRELEAFAAVVYSNNLGLDEFQRQELVDIPPAAEMSEESGHEELRFRHGGVIEDEYEDEDAKAFDNVWGKASRS
;
A
#
# COMPACT_ATOMS: atom_id res chain seq x y z
N MET A 1 -46.39 67.45 -46.97
CA MET A 1 -45.12 66.86 -46.45
C MET A 1 -44.93 65.37 -46.82
N ILE A 2 -45.98 64.56 -46.99
CA ILE A 2 -45.89 63.11 -47.27
C ILE A 2 -45.34 62.75 -48.69
N GLY A 3 -45.51 63.63 -49.69
CA GLY A 3 -45.00 63.39 -51.05
C GLY A 3 -43.50 63.66 -51.25
N ALA A 4 -42.89 64.43 -50.34
CA ALA A 4 -41.45 64.75 -50.37
C ALA A 4 -40.63 63.59 -49.77
N THR A 5 -41.10 63.05 -48.64
CA THR A 5 -40.52 61.85 -48.00
C THR A 5 -40.60 60.62 -48.91
N ARG A 6 -41.70 60.42 -49.66
CA ARG A 6 -41.86 59.27 -50.57
C ARG A 6 -40.92 59.30 -51.79
N ARG A 7 -40.56 60.49 -52.29
CA ARG A 7 -39.58 60.68 -53.39
C ARG A 7 -38.14 60.56 -52.91
N TRP A 8 -37.84 61.10 -51.72
CA TRP A 8 -36.54 60.95 -51.06
C TRP A 8 -36.23 59.47 -50.76
N LEU A 9 -37.21 58.75 -50.20
CA LEU A 9 -37.08 57.34 -49.88
C LEU A 9 -36.86 56.47 -51.13
N ARG A 10 -37.50 56.81 -52.27
CA ARG A 10 -37.27 56.13 -53.56
C ARG A 10 -35.88 56.40 -54.15
N ARG A 11 -35.32 57.60 -53.97
CA ARG A 11 -34.02 57.99 -54.52
C ARG A 11 -32.83 57.47 -53.70
N LYS A 12 -33.02 57.19 -52.39
CA LYS A 12 -32.01 56.61 -51.50
C LYS A 12 -32.19 55.12 -51.16
N ARG A 13 -33.00 54.35 -51.92
CA ARG A 13 -33.26 52.92 -51.63
C ARG A 13 -32.00 52.05 -51.62
N GLY A 14 -31.10 52.25 -52.58
CA GLY A 14 -29.81 51.54 -52.65
C GLY A 14 -28.94 51.75 -51.40
N PRO A 15 -28.55 52.99 -51.06
CA PRO A 15 -27.71 53.23 -49.88
C PRO A 15 -28.39 52.87 -48.55
N ILE A 16 -29.72 52.97 -48.44
CA ILE A 16 -30.45 52.52 -47.24
C ILE A 16 -30.42 51.00 -47.12
N ALA A 17 -30.62 50.26 -48.20
CA ALA A 17 -30.55 48.79 -48.20
C ALA A 17 -29.14 48.29 -47.85
N ILE A 18 -28.09 48.93 -48.37
CA ILE A 18 -26.69 48.62 -48.02
C ILE A 18 -26.44 48.91 -46.53
N GLY A 19 -26.91 50.04 -46.02
CA GLY A 19 -26.78 50.37 -44.59
C GLY A 19 -27.47 49.37 -43.67
N ILE A 20 -28.70 48.94 -44.00
CA ILE A 20 -29.43 47.92 -43.25
C ILE A 20 -28.72 46.56 -43.34
N GLY A 21 -28.19 46.19 -44.52
CA GLY A 21 -27.45 44.95 -44.71
C GLY A 21 -26.17 44.89 -43.87
N VAL A 22 -25.39 45.98 -43.83
CA VAL A 22 -24.16 46.06 -43.01
C VAL A 22 -24.49 46.00 -41.51
N ILE A 23 -25.53 46.69 -41.06
CA ILE A 23 -25.97 46.64 -39.65
C ILE A 23 -26.48 45.24 -39.29
N GLY A 24 -27.28 44.62 -40.15
CA GLY A 24 -27.80 43.26 -39.94
C GLY A 24 -26.69 42.20 -39.92
N ALA A 25 -25.72 42.29 -40.83
CA ALA A 25 -24.56 41.40 -40.86
C ALA A 25 -23.67 41.59 -39.61
N GLY A 26 -23.45 42.84 -39.18
CA GLY A 26 -22.73 43.14 -37.94
C GLY A 26 -23.43 42.59 -36.70
N TYR A 27 -24.77 42.67 -36.65
CA TYR A 27 -25.57 42.11 -35.56
C TYR A 27 -25.46 40.58 -35.50
N LEU A 28 -25.63 39.89 -36.63
CA LEU A 28 -25.50 38.43 -36.69
C LEU A 28 -24.10 37.95 -36.34
N ALA A 29 -23.06 38.61 -36.84
CA ALA A 29 -21.67 38.30 -36.50
C ALA A 29 -21.39 38.54 -35.01
N GLY A 30 -21.87 39.65 -34.44
CA GLY A 30 -21.76 39.93 -33.01
C GLY A 30 -22.48 38.88 -32.14
N GLN A 31 -23.69 38.49 -32.52
CA GLN A 31 -24.46 37.45 -31.83
C GLN A 31 -23.76 36.09 -31.89
N TYR A 32 -23.16 35.74 -33.03
CA TYR A 32 -22.37 34.52 -33.18
C TYR A 32 -21.13 34.52 -32.27
N VAL A 33 -20.37 35.62 -32.24
CA VAL A 33 -19.17 35.74 -31.40
C VAL A 33 -19.53 35.67 -29.91
N ILE A 34 -20.57 36.38 -29.46
CA ILE A 34 -21.03 36.32 -28.07
C ILE A 34 -21.52 34.91 -27.73
N GLY A 35 -22.26 34.26 -28.63
CA GLY A 35 -22.67 32.87 -28.47
C GLY A 35 -21.48 31.92 -28.31
N LYS A 36 -20.44 32.10 -29.12
CA LYS A 36 -19.22 31.27 -29.05
C LYS A 36 -18.41 31.49 -27.78
N ILE A 37 -18.34 32.73 -27.29
CA ILE A 37 -17.68 33.06 -26.02
C ILE A 37 -18.45 32.45 -24.83
N ASN A 38 -19.78 32.53 -24.85
CA ASN A 38 -20.61 31.94 -23.80
C ASN A 38 -20.48 30.42 -23.79
N GLU A 39 -20.54 29.78 -24.96
CA GLU A 39 -20.31 28.34 -25.11
C GLU A 39 -18.91 27.94 -24.63
N ALA A 40 -17.87 28.72 -24.96
CA ALA A 40 -16.51 28.46 -24.48
C ALA A 40 -16.38 28.61 -22.96
N ARG A 41 -17.01 29.64 -22.38
CA ARG A 41 -17.03 29.84 -20.92
C ARG A 41 -17.77 28.72 -20.20
N GLU A 42 -18.91 28.29 -20.75
CA GLU A 42 -19.70 27.20 -20.21
C GLU A 42 -18.94 25.88 -20.25
N ARG A 43 -18.26 25.57 -21.37
CA ARG A 43 -17.39 24.39 -21.49
C ARG A 43 -16.23 24.40 -20.49
N MET A 44 -15.53 25.54 -20.35
CA MET A 44 -14.45 25.65 -19.37
C MET A 44 -14.95 25.54 -17.92
N ALA A 45 -16.12 26.10 -17.63
CA ALA A 45 -16.74 25.97 -16.32
C ALA A 45 -17.13 24.50 -16.03
N SER A 46 -17.78 23.82 -16.97
CA SER A 46 -18.16 22.41 -16.82
C SER A 46 -16.94 21.49 -16.69
N GLU A 47 -15.88 21.74 -17.47
CA GLU A 47 -14.66 20.95 -17.39
C GLU A 47 -13.94 21.15 -16.06
N ARG A 48 -13.90 22.39 -15.54
CA ARG A 48 -13.36 22.67 -14.22
C ARG A 48 -14.14 21.95 -13.13
N THR A 49 -15.47 22.02 -13.16
CA THR A 49 -16.32 21.32 -12.18
C THR A 49 -16.14 19.81 -12.26
N ALA A 50 -16.03 19.24 -13.45
CA ALA A 50 -15.81 17.81 -13.64
C ALA A 50 -14.46 17.35 -13.08
N ARG A 51 -13.38 18.12 -13.31
CA ARG A 51 -12.05 17.85 -12.74
C ARG A 51 -12.02 17.99 -11.23
N GLU A 52 -12.68 19.01 -10.68
CA GLU A 52 -12.78 19.21 -9.24
C GLU A 52 -13.53 18.05 -8.56
N ASN A 53 -14.64 17.59 -9.16
CA ASN A 53 -15.41 16.46 -8.64
C ASN A 53 -14.59 15.16 -8.67
N LEU A 54 -13.90 14.89 -9.80
CA LEU A 54 -12.99 13.74 -9.91
C LEU A 54 -11.91 13.77 -8.84
N ARG A 55 -11.26 14.94 -8.64
CA ARG A 55 -10.23 15.12 -7.63
C ARG A 55 -10.75 14.86 -6.23
N ARG A 56 -11.90 15.45 -5.87
CA ARG A 56 -12.53 15.24 -4.55
C ARG A 56 -12.81 13.76 -4.30
N ARG A 57 -13.39 13.06 -5.27
CA ARG A 57 -13.69 11.62 -5.17
C ARG A 57 -12.42 10.77 -5.09
N PHE A 58 -11.38 11.13 -5.82
CA PHE A 58 -10.09 10.46 -5.75
C PHE A 58 -9.43 10.63 -4.37
N GLU A 59 -9.38 11.85 -3.84
CA GLU A 59 -8.82 12.14 -2.51
C GLU A 59 -9.59 11.41 -1.40
N GLN A 60 -10.92 11.40 -1.47
CA GLN A 60 -11.76 10.59 -0.57
C GLN A 60 -11.45 9.10 -0.69
N ASN A 61 -11.37 8.57 -1.92
CA ASN A 61 -11.03 7.18 -2.17
C ASN A 61 -9.64 6.82 -1.62
N GLN A 62 -8.68 7.76 -1.66
CA GLN A 62 -7.37 7.54 -1.06
C GLN A 62 -7.42 7.45 0.46
N ALA A 63 -8.24 8.26 1.12
CA ALA A 63 -8.45 8.17 2.57
C ALA A 63 -9.12 6.84 2.96
N ASP A 64 -10.12 6.40 2.17
CA ASP A 64 -10.80 5.12 2.36
C ASP A 64 -9.85 3.94 2.18
N CYS A 65 -8.90 4.03 1.23
CA CYS A 65 -7.83 3.03 1.09
C CYS A 65 -7.00 2.93 2.37
N THR A 66 -6.47 4.05 2.90
CA THR A 66 -5.65 4.04 4.12
C THR A 66 -6.42 3.44 5.30
N PHE A 67 -7.69 3.81 5.47
CA PHE A 67 -8.55 3.26 6.52
C PHE A 67 -8.77 1.74 6.34
N THR A 68 -9.02 1.31 5.12
CA THR A 68 -9.22 -0.11 4.79
C THR A 68 -7.96 -0.93 5.03
N VAL A 69 -6.78 -0.42 4.65
CA VAL A 69 -5.49 -1.08 4.94
C VAL A 69 -5.33 -1.31 6.44
N LEU A 70 -5.60 -0.31 7.28
CA LEU A 70 -5.52 -0.46 8.74
C LEU A 70 -6.51 -1.50 9.26
N GLY A 71 -7.74 -1.51 8.75
CA GLY A 71 -8.75 -2.51 9.10
C GLY A 71 -8.31 -3.94 8.79
N LEU A 72 -7.77 -4.17 7.59
CA LEU A 72 -7.31 -5.49 7.14
C LEU A 72 -5.97 -5.91 7.78
N LEU A 73 -5.11 -4.94 8.11
CA LEU A 73 -3.82 -5.17 8.75
C LEU A 73 -3.96 -5.85 10.11
N TYR A 74 -5.04 -5.58 10.85
CA TYR A 74 -5.33 -6.25 12.12
C TYR A 74 -5.35 -7.78 11.94
N THR A 75 -6.11 -8.26 10.96
CA THR A 75 -6.26 -9.69 10.67
C THR A 75 -4.95 -10.33 10.24
N ALA A 76 -4.19 -9.67 9.36
CA ALA A 76 -2.86 -10.15 8.97
C ALA A 76 -1.91 -10.24 10.19
N THR A 77 -1.93 -9.22 11.05
CA THR A 77 -1.06 -9.13 12.22
C THR A 77 -1.37 -10.23 13.23
N ASP A 78 -2.64 -10.49 13.52
CA ASP A 78 -3.05 -11.57 14.42
C ASP A 78 -2.58 -12.94 13.88
N ASN A 79 -2.87 -13.21 12.60
CA ASN A 79 -2.46 -14.45 11.94
C ASN A 79 -0.92 -14.66 11.95
N ILE A 80 -0.15 -13.62 11.64
CA ILE A 80 1.33 -13.67 11.61
C ILE A 80 1.89 -13.82 13.02
N CYS A 81 1.36 -13.10 14.01
CA CYS A 81 1.83 -13.18 15.40
C CYS A 81 1.53 -14.54 16.04
N GLN A 82 0.39 -15.15 15.72
CA GLN A 82 0.05 -16.51 16.16
C GLN A 82 1.00 -17.56 15.56
N ALA A 83 1.36 -17.44 14.29
CA ALA A 83 2.30 -18.37 13.64
C ALA A 83 3.77 -18.16 14.08
N LEU A 84 4.13 -16.95 14.51
CA LEU A 84 5.48 -16.58 14.95
C LEU A 84 5.47 -16.06 16.40
N PRO A 85 5.32 -16.95 17.41
CA PRO A 85 5.07 -16.58 18.80
C PRO A 85 6.36 -16.15 19.54
N VAL A 86 6.86 -14.95 19.25
CA VAL A 86 8.04 -14.36 19.91
C VAL A 86 7.81 -14.16 21.41
N GLU A 87 6.59 -13.82 21.83
CA GLU A 87 6.24 -13.52 23.22
C GLU A 87 6.35 -14.79 24.06
N GLN A 88 5.89 -15.94 23.55
CA GLN A 88 5.98 -17.22 24.22
C GLN A 88 7.45 -17.63 24.45
N LEU A 89 8.30 -17.44 23.42
CA LEU A 89 9.74 -17.72 23.52
C LEU A 89 10.43 -16.80 24.50
N THR A 90 10.07 -15.51 24.50
CA THR A 90 10.62 -14.52 25.43
C THR A 90 10.22 -14.85 26.87
N GLN A 91 8.97 -15.26 27.10
CA GLN A 91 8.50 -15.72 28.41
C GLN A 91 9.22 -16.98 28.87
N GLU A 92 9.41 -17.99 28.02
CA GLU A 92 10.15 -19.20 28.37
C GLU A 92 11.60 -18.86 28.79
N LEU A 93 12.22 -17.92 28.08
CA LEU A 93 13.58 -17.47 28.34
C LEU A 93 13.69 -16.71 29.68
N GLN A 94 12.69 -15.90 30.01
CA GLN A 94 12.55 -15.24 31.31
C GLN A 94 12.32 -16.24 32.44
N GLN A 95 11.40 -17.19 32.27
CA GLN A 95 11.13 -18.24 33.27
C GLN A 95 12.39 -19.07 33.58
N LYS A 96 13.15 -19.46 32.54
CA LYS A 96 14.44 -20.17 32.72
C LYS A 96 15.48 -19.32 33.45
N ARG A 97 15.49 -17.99 33.27
CA ARG A 97 16.36 -17.08 34.04
C ARG A 97 15.96 -17.05 35.51
N THR A 98 14.67 -16.87 35.81
CA THR A 98 14.14 -16.82 37.19
C THR A 98 14.32 -18.16 37.93
N ARG A 99 14.11 -19.30 37.25
CA ARG A 99 14.37 -20.64 37.81
C ARG A 99 15.84 -20.85 38.18
N ARG A 100 16.78 -20.25 37.45
CA ARG A 100 18.21 -20.31 37.79
C ARG A 100 18.55 -19.40 38.98
N GLN A 101 18.00 -18.19 39.01
CA GLN A 101 18.21 -17.26 40.12
C GLN A 101 17.66 -17.83 41.44
N SER A 102 16.47 -18.44 41.43
CA SER A 102 15.90 -19.13 42.60
C SER A 102 16.69 -20.36 43.04
N ARG A 103 17.27 -21.14 42.12
CA ARG A 103 18.17 -22.27 42.48
C ARG A 103 19.49 -21.78 43.10
N LYS A 104 20.00 -20.63 42.67
CA LYS A 104 21.22 -20.03 43.25
C LYS A 104 20.96 -19.49 44.65
N SER A 105 19.81 -18.84 44.88
CA SER A 105 19.44 -18.33 46.21
C SER A 105 19.12 -19.42 47.24
N ILE A 106 18.67 -20.60 46.81
CA ILE A 106 18.44 -21.76 47.71
C ILE A 106 19.77 -22.47 48.05
N GLY A 107 20.79 -22.37 47.19
CA GLY A 107 22.11 -22.99 47.40
C GLY A 107 23.03 -22.24 48.36
N GLU A 108 22.74 -20.98 48.69
CA GLU A 108 23.51 -20.16 49.64
C GLU A 108 22.90 -20.14 51.06
N GLY A 109 21.81 -20.88 51.29
CA GLY A 109 21.05 -20.90 52.55
C GLY A 109 21.51 -21.91 53.62
N SER A 110 22.79 -22.27 53.67
CA SER A 110 23.39 -23.03 54.79
C SER A 110 24.84 -22.63 55.03
N ALA A 111 25.04 -21.37 55.38
CA ALA A 111 26.13 -20.94 56.23
C ALA A 111 25.69 -19.70 57.02
N ASP A 112 25.97 -19.75 58.31
CA ASP A 112 25.42 -18.93 59.40
C ASP A 112 25.96 -17.48 59.41
N GLY A 113 25.11 -16.53 59.82
CA GLY A 113 25.45 -15.32 60.59
C GLY A 113 26.32 -14.17 60.03
N SER A 114 25.66 -13.01 59.84
CA SER A 114 26.08 -11.64 60.26
C SER A 114 26.51 -10.58 59.21
N SER A 115 25.69 -9.50 59.17
CA SER A 115 26.05 -8.07 59.15
C SER A 115 26.58 -7.33 57.88
N VAL A 116 25.69 -6.48 57.34
CA VAL A 116 25.84 -5.02 57.03
C VAL A 116 26.65 -4.53 55.80
N THR A 117 25.92 -3.74 54.98
CA THR A 117 26.30 -2.64 54.03
C THR A 117 27.11 -2.88 52.76
N GLY A 118 26.63 -2.24 51.69
CA GLY A 118 27.49 -1.44 50.81
C GLY A 118 27.56 -1.90 49.35
N ALA A 119 27.06 -1.05 48.46
CA ALA A 119 27.11 -1.14 47.00
C ALA A 119 28.48 -1.51 46.41
N THR A 120 28.52 -2.38 45.39
CA THR A 120 29.29 -2.16 44.14
C THR A 120 28.79 -3.07 43.01
N THR A 121 28.89 -2.54 41.79
CA THR A 121 28.59 -3.04 40.44
C THR A 121 29.15 -4.43 40.07
N PRO A 122 28.59 -5.11 39.05
CA PRO A 122 29.01 -6.44 38.64
C PRO A 122 30.17 -6.35 37.62
N ALA A 123 31.30 -6.99 37.93
CA ALA A 123 32.40 -7.19 36.98
C ALA A 123 32.86 -8.66 37.04
N GLY A 124 32.96 -9.29 35.87
CA GLY A 124 33.71 -10.53 35.65
C GLY A 124 32.95 -11.84 35.83
N GLU A 125 32.17 -12.24 34.83
CA GLU A 125 31.82 -13.67 34.64
C GLU A 125 32.99 -14.37 33.92
N ASN A 126 33.96 -14.86 34.69
CA ASN A 126 34.79 -15.99 34.26
C ASN A 126 34.36 -17.19 35.09
N ASN A 127 33.82 -18.23 34.45
CA ASN A 127 33.99 -19.57 34.99
C ASN A 127 33.92 -20.61 33.88
N GLU A 128 35.04 -21.31 33.80
CA GLU A 128 35.41 -22.38 32.91
C GLU A 128 34.59 -23.64 33.21
N GLU A 129 34.21 -24.35 32.15
CA GLU A 129 33.68 -25.71 32.22
C GLU A 129 34.77 -26.67 32.71
N ALA A 130 34.74 -27.03 33.98
CA ALA A 130 35.51 -28.15 34.51
C ALA A 130 34.67 -29.44 34.44
N GLN A 131 35.01 -30.27 33.45
CA GLN A 131 34.65 -31.68 33.39
C GLN A 131 35.22 -32.40 34.62
N THR A 132 34.37 -32.92 35.49
CA THR A 132 34.76 -33.88 36.52
C THR A 132 34.29 -35.28 36.12
N ALA A 133 35.24 -36.06 35.59
CA ALA A 133 35.15 -37.49 35.49
C ALA A 133 35.26 -38.10 36.89
N ALA A 134 34.25 -38.87 37.30
CA ALA A 134 34.30 -39.74 38.47
C ALA A 134 34.32 -41.22 38.04
N ALA A 135 35.23 -41.96 38.65
CA ALA A 135 35.65 -43.31 38.37
C ALA A 135 34.63 -44.40 38.80
N PRO A 136 34.87 -45.70 38.51
CA PRO A 136 33.84 -46.74 38.40
C PRO A 136 33.67 -47.59 39.67
N SER A 137 32.52 -48.30 39.77
CA SER A 137 32.36 -49.74 40.11
C SER A 137 31.16 -50.07 41.02
N THR A 138 30.19 -50.78 40.42
CA THR A 138 29.63 -52.08 40.88
C THR A 138 28.77 -52.15 42.16
N SER A 139 27.45 -52.36 42.03
CA SER A 139 26.82 -53.70 42.07
C SER A 139 25.28 -53.68 42.23
N ARG A 140 24.63 -54.63 41.53
CA ARG A 140 23.26 -55.22 41.68
C ARG A 140 22.04 -54.41 41.23
N ARG A 141 20.96 -55.00 40.69
CA ARG A 141 20.66 -56.14 39.78
C ARG A 141 19.12 -56.17 39.67
N GLY A 142 18.60 -56.08 38.44
CA GLY A 142 17.38 -56.78 38.00
C GLY A 142 16.02 -56.13 38.25
N SER A 143 15.43 -55.57 37.18
CA SER A 143 14.07 -55.96 36.72
C SER A 143 13.82 -55.37 35.32
N GLN A 144 13.62 -56.26 34.35
CA GLN A 144 13.01 -55.95 33.06
C GLN A 144 11.61 -55.37 33.25
N ALA A 145 11.31 -54.28 32.56
CA ALA A 145 9.99 -53.96 32.05
C ALA A 145 10.16 -53.17 30.75
N GLU A 146 9.66 -53.75 29.67
CA GLU A 146 9.50 -53.15 28.36
C GLU A 146 8.47 -52.02 28.39
N GLY A 147 8.59 -51.09 27.44
CA GLY A 147 7.43 -50.36 26.89
C GLY A 147 7.00 -49.10 27.62
N ALA A 148 7.58 -47.96 27.23
CA ALA A 148 6.85 -46.75 26.86
C ALA A 148 7.88 -45.63 26.59
N SER A 149 8.21 -45.44 25.32
CA SER A 149 8.80 -44.20 24.83
C SER A 149 7.74 -43.10 24.98
N ALA A 150 7.57 -42.60 26.20
CA ALA A 150 6.87 -41.35 26.46
C ALA A 150 7.82 -40.24 26.02
N ASP A 151 7.49 -39.65 24.89
CA ASP A 151 8.12 -38.49 24.29
C ASP A 151 8.10 -37.33 25.30
N THR A 152 9.13 -37.28 26.14
CA THR A 152 9.36 -36.15 27.03
C THR A 152 9.99 -35.08 26.15
N PRO A 153 9.37 -33.89 25.98
CA PRO A 153 9.95 -32.86 25.12
C PRO A 153 11.33 -32.52 25.68
N LYS A 154 12.37 -32.85 24.93
CA LYS A 154 13.76 -32.50 25.27
C LYS A 154 13.79 -31.00 25.54
N GLN A 155 14.00 -30.61 26.79
CA GLN A 155 13.96 -29.19 27.14
C GLN A 155 15.02 -28.43 26.33
N LYS A 156 14.57 -27.52 25.47
CA LYS A 156 15.44 -26.70 24.61
C LYS A 156 16.49 -25.98 25.46
N SER A 157 17.75 -26.03 25.04
CA SER A 157 18.83 -25.29 25.69
C SER A 157 18.61 -23.78 25.61
N ARG A 158 19.13 -23.02 26.57
CA ARG A 158 19.04 -21.55 26.56
C ARG A 158 19.59 -20.95 25.26
N MET A 159 20.68 -21.50 24.73
CA MET A 159 21.26 -21.02 23.46
C MET A 159 20.34 -21.34 22.28
N GLN A 160 19.70 -22.51 22.28
CA GLN A 160 18.73 -22.88 21.26
C GLN A 160 17.53 -21.95 21.27
N LEU A 161 17.03 -21.57 22.45
CA LEU A 161 15.93 -20.59 22.57
C LEU A 161 16.31 -19.21 22.03
N TRP A 162 17.53 -18.72 22.28
CA TRP A 162 17.99 -17.45 21.71
C TRP A 162 18.12 -17.51 20.18
N ASN A 163 18.59 -18.64 19.64
CA ASN A 163 18.68 -18.84 18.19
C ASN A 163 17.29 -18.91 17.55
N GLU A 164 16.35 -19.62 18.17
CA GLU A 164 14.96 -19.70 17.71
C GLU A 164 14.27 -18.33 17.80
N LEU A 165 14.45 -17.61 18.91
CA LEU A 165 13.96 -16.24 19.09
C LEU A 165 14.47 -15.31 18.00
N LYS A 166 15.77 -15.34 17.70
CA LYS A 166 16.41 -14.57 16.61
C LYS A 166 15.70 -14.79 15.28
N ILE A 167 15.53 -16.06 14.87
CA ILE A 167 14.93 -16.39 13.58
C ILE A 167 13.46 -15.93 13.56
N ILE A 168 12.69 -16.22 14.59
CA ILE A 168 11.25 -15.93 14.63
C ILE A 168 10.99 -14.42 14.72
N SER A 169 11.76 -13.66 15.52
CA SER A 169 11.57 -12.21 15.62
C SER A 169 11.88 -11.49 14.31
N LEU A 170 12.96 -11.88 13.62
CA LEU A 170 13.32 -11.29 12.33
C LEU A 170 12.30 -11.69 11.24
N THR A 171 11.96 -12.98 11.18
CA THR A 171 10.95 -13.47 10.23
C THR A 171 9.64 -12.75 10.42
N ARG A 172 9.21 -12.52 11.67
CA ARG A 172 7.96 -11.83 11.99
C ARG A 172 7.94 -10.41 11.47
N SER A 173 8.93 -9.59 11.85
CA SER A 173 8.96 -8.19 11.43
C SER A 173 9.08 -8.03 9.91
N PHE A 174 9.90 -8.87 9.26
CA PHE A 174 10.08 -8.80 7.81
C PHE A 174 8.84 -9.27 7.06
N THR A 175 8.17 -10.34 7.52
CA THR A 175 6.90 -10.79 6.94
C THR A 175 5.82 -9.73 7.08
N LEU A 176 5.75 -9.04 8.23
CA LEU A 176 4.81 -7.94 8.44
C LEU A 176 5.07 -6.77 7.49
N LEU A 177 6.33 -6.39 7.24
CA LEU A 177 6.67 -5.34 6.26
C LEU A 177 6.24 -5.71 4.85
N TYR A 178 6.59 -6.91 4.37
CA TYR A 178 6.16 -7.36 3.04
C TYR A 178 4.64 -7.44 2.93
N THR A 179 3.97 -7.96 3.96
CA THR A 179 2.50 -8.06 3.97
C THR A 179 1.86 -6.68 3.97
N LEU A 180 2.40 -5.73 4.74
CA LEU A 180 1.93 -4.34 4.75
C LEU A 180 2.08 -3.69 3.37
N SER A 181 3.25 -3.78 2.74
CA SER A 181 3.48 -3.21 1.41
C SER A 181 2.54 -3.81 0.35
N LEU A 182 2.36 -5.13 0.33
CA LEU A 182 1.46 -5.81 -0.60
C LEU A 182 -0.01 -5.49 -0.33
N LEU A 183 -0.41 -5.42 0.94
CA LEU A 183 -1.77 -5.06 1.33
C LEU A 183 -2.10 -3.62 0.94
N THR A 184 -1.15 -2.69 1.11
CA THR A 184 -1.30 -1.29 0.70
C THR A 184 -1.55 -1.18 -0.80
N ILE A 185 -0.69 -1.76 -1.63
CA ILE A 185 -0.87 -1.66 -3.09
C ILE A 185 -2.09 -2.43 -3.59
N LEU A 186 -2.42 -3.61 -3.03
CA LEU A 186 -3.63 -4.36 -3.37
C LEU A 186 -4.88 -3.52 -3.07
N THR A 187 -4.95 -2.94 -1.87
CA THR A 187 -6.09 -2.12 -1.45
C THR A 187 -6.25 -0.90 -2.37
N ARG A 188 -5.14 -0.25 -2.74
CA ARG A 188 -5.15 0.86 -3.70
C ARG A 188 -5.66 0.40 -5.07
N ILE A 189 -5.20 -0.74 -5.59
CA ILE A 189 -5.73 -1.27 -6.86
C ILE A 189 -7.22 -1.54 -6.76
N GLN A 190 -7.64 -2.27 -5.73
CA GLN A 190 -9.04 -2.65 -5.55
C GLN A 190 -9.93 -1.42 -5.49
N LEU A 191 -9.74 -0.53 -4.51
CA LEU A 191 -10.64 0.61 -4.32
C LEU A 191 -10.57 1.62 -5.47
N ASN A 192 -9.42 1.81 -6.13
CA ASN A 192 -9.37 2.71 -7.30
C ASN A 192 -10.11 2.11 -8.52
N LEU A 193 -10.10 0.79 -8.70
CA LEU A 193 -10.91 0.14 -9.74
C LEU A 193 -12.42 0.26 -9.47
N LEU A 194 -12.89 0.04 -8.22
CA LEU A 194 -14.31 0.27 -7.87
C LEU A 194 -14.67 1.76 -8.00
N GLY A 195 -13.82 2.64 -7.46
CA GLY A 195 -14.04 4.07 -7.43
C GLY A 195 -14.14 4.67 -8.84
N ARG A 196 -13.26 4.25 -9.75
CA ARG A 196 -13.35 4.57 -11.18
C ARG A 196 -14.70 4.17 -11.77
N ARG A 197 -15.13 2.94 -11.48
CA ARG A 197 -16.36 2.39 -12.04
C ARG A 197 -17.60 3.14 -11.54
N SER A 198 -17.65 3.45 -10.24
CA SER A 198 -18.68 4.30 -9.64
C SER A 198 -18.69 5.72 -10.25
N TYR A 199 -17.51 6.28 -10.51
CA TYR A 199 -17.38 7.57 -11.21
C TYR A 199 -17.90 7.50 -12.65
N LEU A 200 -17.49 6.53 -13.45
CA LEU A 200 -17.95 6.36 -14.84
C LEU A 200 -19.46 6.16 -14.90
N ALA A 201 -20.05 5.36 -14.01
CA ALA A 201 -21.50 5.20 -13.91
C ALA A 201 -22.21 6.54 -13.63
N SER A 202 -21.63 7.38 -12.77
CA SER A 202 -22.15 8.72 -12.48
C SER A 202 -22.07 9.65 -13.70
N VAL A 203 -20.98 9.58 -14.47
CA VAL A 203 -20.81 10.40 -15.69
C VAL A 203 -21.74 9.96 -16.81
N VAL A 204 -21.92 8.65 -17.00
CA VAL A 204 -22.83 8.09 -18.02
C VAL A 204 -24.28 8.46 -17.72
N SER A 205 -24.70 8.44 -16.45
CA SER A 205 -26.06 8.85 -16.08
C SER A 205 -26.31 10.34 -16.31
N LEU A 206 -25.29 11.19 -16.09
CA LEU A 206 -25.33 12.62 -16.42
C LEU A 206 -25.36 12.87 -17.94
N ALA A 207 -24.66 12.06 -18.72
CA ALA A 207 -24.54 12.22 -20.17
C ALA A 207 -25.73 11.63 -20.95
N THR A 208 -26.43 10.64 -20.39
CA THR A 208 -27.57 9.99 -21.04
C THR A 208 -28.79 10.92 -20.95
N PRO A 209 -29.25 11.54 -22.06
CA PRO A 209 -30.39 12.44 -22.01
C PRO A 209 -31.63 11.68 -21.54
N ALA A 210 -32.36 12.27 -20.59
CA ALA A 210 -33.56 11.75 -19.92
C ALA A 210 -34.74 11.44 -20.86
N ARG A 211 -34.56 10.54 -21.84
CA ARG A 211 -35.61 10.10 -22.76
C ARG A 211 -36.44 8.94 -22.20
N GLN A 212 -36.09 8.37 -21.05
CA GLN A 212 -36.80 7.21 -20.49
C GLN A 212 -37.22 7.29 -19.03
N PHE A 213 -36.77 8.26 -18.24
CA PHE A 213 -37.26 8.46 -16.87
C PHE A 213 -37.95 9.83 -16.74
N SER A 214 -39.28 9.81 -16.89
CA SER A 214 -40.12 10.94 -16.50
C SER A 214 -40.15 11.03 -14.98
N GLY A 215 -39.29 11.88 -14.44
CA GLY A 215 -39.27 12.25 -13.03
C GLY A 215 -38.17 13.27 -12.83
N ILE A 216 -38.50 14.57 -12.93
CA ILE A 216 -37.60 15.66 -12.56
C ILE A 216 -37.42 15.55 -11.04
N SER A 217 -36.37 14.87 -10.58
CA SER A 217 -35.84 15.06 -9.23
C SER A 217 -34.72 16.10 -9.33
N LEU A 218 -35.05 17.30 -8.86
CA LEU A 218 -34.13 18.42 -8.77
C LEU A 218 -33.54 18.40 -7.36
N GLU A 219 -32.73 17.39 -7.10
CA GLU A 219 -32.04 17.18 -5.83
C GLU A 219 -30.54 17.10 -6.13
N ASP A 220 -29.81 18.01 -5.51
CA ASP A 220 -28.36 18.11 -5.55
C ASP A 220 -27.78 16.91 -4.78
N HIS A 221 -27.75 15.74 -5.43
CA HIS A 221 -27.32 14.48 -4.84
C HIS A 221 -25.96 14.06 -5.40
N ASP A 222 -24.93 14.76 -4.97
CA ASP A 222 -23.55 14.29 -5.10
C ASP A 222 -23.25 13.11 -4.14
N ASP A 223 -24.04 12.94 -3.08
CA ASP A 223 -23.78 12.00 -1.97
C ASP A 223 -24.60 10.68 -2.05
N ASP A 224 -25.71 10.64 -2.79
CA ASP A 224 -26.64 9.48 -2.75
C ASP A 224 -26.43 8.45 -3.86
N HIS A 225 -25.52 8.71 -4.81
CA HIS A 225 -25.18 7.69 -5.80
C HIS A 225 -24.23 6.61 -5.23
N PHE A 226 -23.45 6.93 -4.19
CA PHE A 226 -22.80 5.91 -3.37
C PHE A 226 -23.85 5.00 -2.72
N GLN A 227 -24.98 5.56 -2.28
CA GLN A 227 -26.13 4.75 -1.82
C GLN A 227 -26.80 3.96 -2.95
N SER A 228 -26.87 4.48 -4.18
CA SER A 228 -27.46 3.72 -5.31
C SER A 228 -26.62 2.51 -5.73
N SER A 229 -25.29 2.57 -5.66
CA SER A 229 -24.44 1.38 -5.86
C SER A 229 -24.52 0.39 -4.70
N LEU A 230 -24.94 0.85 -3.51
CA LEU A 230 -25.19 0.07 -2.28
C LEU A 230 -26.49 -0.76 -2.32
N TYR A 231 -27.43 -0.50 -3.23
CA TYR A 231 -28.76 -1.19 -3.27
C TYR A 231 -29.00 -2.07 -4.51
N GLY A 232 -28.05 -2.18 -5.46
CA GLY A 232 -28.17 -3.00 -6.68
C GLY A 232 -27.32 -4.28 -6.69
N GLY A 233 -27.47 -5.13 -7.71
CA GLY A 233 -26.61 -6.32 -7.95
C GLY A 233 -25.12 -6.01 -8.14
N ASP A 234 -24.83 -4.72 -8.25
CA ASP A 234 -23.50 -4.16 -8.24
C ASP A 234 -22.80 -4.28 -6.87
N PHE A 235 -23.52 -3.97 -5.79
CA PHE A 235 -23.01 -4.04 -4.42
C PHE A 235 -22.46 -5.43 -4.07
N GLU A 236 -23.18 -6.47 -4.47
CA GLU A 236 -22.77 -7.84 -4.19
C GLU A 236 -21.55 -8.25 -5.02
N THR A 237 -21.38 -7.69 -6.22
CA THR A 237 -20.17 -7.91 -7.03
C THR A 237 -18.97 -7.20 -6.43
N ASP A 238 -19.13 -5.96 -5.99
CA ASP A 238 -18.10 -5.20 -5.28
C ASP A 238 -17.66 -5.91 -4.00
N LYS A 239 -18.61 -6.40 -3.20
CA LYS A 239 -18.33 -7.19 -1.99
C LYS A 239 -17.57 -8.48 -2.31
N ARG A 240 -17.97 -9.23 -3.34
CA ARG A 240 -17.26 -10.44 -3.80
C ARG A 240 -15.84 -10.11 -4.23
N TYR A 241 -15.66 -9.03 -4.97
CA TYR A 241 -14.34 -8.61 -5.44
C TYR A 241 -13.41 -8.20 -4.28
N LEU A 242 -13.91 -7.41 -3.32
CA LEU A 242 -13.13 -7.03 -2.14
C LEU A 242 -12.78 -8.24 -1.25
N ALA A 243 -13.60 -9.29 -1.25
CA ALA A 243 -13.33 -10.52 -0.52
C ALA A 243 -12.04 -11.24 -0.98
N PHE A 244 -11.52 -10.96 -2.19
CA PHE A 244 -10.25 -11.56 -2.63
C PHE A 244 -9.03 -11.09 -1.84
N SER A 245 -9.12 -9.97 -1.12
CA SER A 245 -8.11 -9.58 -0.14
C SER A 245 -7.88 -10.65 0.93
N TRP A 246 -8.87 -11.52 1.17
CA TRP A 246 -8.79 -12.66 2.06
C TRP A 246 -7.59 -13.58 1.75
N TRP A 247 -7.24 -13.75 0.47
CA TRP A 247 -6.14 -14.63 0.06
C TRP A 247 -4.81 -14.20 0.67
N LEU A 248 -4.45 -12.93 0.51
CA LEU A 248 -3.24 -12.37 1.09
C LEU A 248 -3.26 -12.49 2.62
N LEU A 249 -4.42 -12.27 3.26
CA LEU A 249 -4.59 -12.23 4.72
C LEU A 249 -4.57 -13.61 5.41
N HIS A 250 -4.84 -14.70 4.68
CA HIS A 250 -4.96 -16.04 5.28
C HIS A 250 -4.02 -17.09 4.67
N ARG A 251 -3.59 -16.91 3.42
CA ARG A 251 -2.79 -17.88 2.68
C ARG A 251 -1.51 -17.28 2.12
N GLY A 252 -1.60 -16.18 1.39
CA GLY A 252 -0.45 -15.54 0.74
C GLY A 252 0.68 -15.17 1.69
N TRP A 253 0.37 -14.61 2.86
CA TRP A 253 1.39 -14.28 3.86
C TRP A 253 2.17 -15.48 4.40
N LYS A 254 1.60 -16.70 4.35
CA LYS A 254 2.30 -17.92 4.81
C LYS A 254 3.45 -18.27 3.88
N ASP A 255 3.20 -18.19 2.58
CA ASP A 255 4.23 -18.44 1.57
C ASP A 255 5.32 -17.35 1.60
N ILE A 256 4.94 -16.10 1.87
CA ILE A 256 5.89 -15.00 2.15
C ILE A 256 6.71 -15.34 3.39
N MET A 257 6.06 -15.73 4.49
CA MET A 257 6.71 -16.08 5.74
C MET A 257 7.73 -17.21 5.56
N GLU A 258 7.38 -18.26 4.81
CA GLU A 258 8.29 -19.38 4.54
C GLU A 258 9.52 -18.91 3.75
N THR A 259 9.30 -18.14 2.67
CA THR A 259 10.39 -17.57 1.85
C THR A 259 11.31 -16.67 2.69
N VAL A 260 10.73 -15.81 3.54
CA VAL A 260 11.48 -14.91 4.43
C VAL A 260 12.23 -15.71 5.48
N LYS A 261 11.62 -16.74 6.07
CA LYS A 261 12.21 -17.58 7.10
C LYS A 261 13.44 -18.31 6.59
N GLU A 262 13.36 -18.88 5.38
CA GLU A 262 14.51 -19.52 4.73
C GLU A 262 15.67 -18.54 4.55
N ALA A 263 15.40 -17.36 3.99
CA ALA A 263 16.41 -16.31 3.81
C ALA A 263 17.02 -15.84 5.15
N VAL A 264 16.21 -15.67 6.18
CA VAL A 264 16.68 -15.28 7.53
C VAL A 264 17.54 -16.37 8.16
N ILE A 265 17.19 -17.65 8.00
CA ILE A 265 17.99 -18.77 8.50
C ILE A 265 19.36 -18.80 7.83
N GLU A 266 19.42 -18.60 6.51
CA GLU A 266 20.70 -18.59 5.79
C GLU A 266 21.60 -17.43 6.21
N VAL A 267 21.05 -16.21 6.29
CA VAL A 267 21.84 -15.00 6.52
C VAL A 267 22.16 -14.78 8.00
N PHE A 268 21.15 -14.89 8.87
CA PHE A 268 21.31 -14.64 10.31
C PHE A 268 21.59 -15.92 11.11
N GLY A 269 21.46 -17.11 10.52
CA GLY A 269 21.76 -18.39 11.19
C GLY A 269 23.16 -18.44 11.82
N PRO A 270 24.24 -18.12 11.07
CA PRO A 270 25.61 -18.14 11.57
C PRO A 270 25.90 -17.10 12.66
N VAL A 271 25.14 -16.00 12.70
CA VAL A 271 25.37 -14.89 13.64
C VAL A 271 24.94 -15.29 15.05
N SER A 272 25.83 -15.14 16.03
CA SER A 272 25.50 -15.49 17.41
C SER A 272 24.61 -14.40 18.04
N PRO A 273 23.52 -14.75 18.74
CA PRO A 273 22.70 -13.77 19.49
C PRO A 273 23.47 -12.98 20.56
N ARG A 274 24.66 -13.44 20.95
CA ARG A 274 25.54 -12.78 21.93
C ARG A 274 26.59 -11.87 21.31
N GLU A 275 26.76 -11.92 20.00
CA GLU A 275 27.73 -11.10 19.29
C GLU A 275 27.34 -9.63 19.33
N GLU A 276 28.34 -8.74 19.27
CA GLU A 276 28.12 -7.31 19.16
C GLU A 276 28.20 -6.91 17.69
N ILE A 277 27.10 -6.38 17.16
CA ILE A 277 26.99 -5.98 15.76
C ILE A 277 26.84 -4.46 15.66
N SER A 278 27.41 -3.89 14.60
CA SER A 278 27.22 -2.48 14.25
C SER A 278 25.94 -2.29 13.44
N GLN A 279 25.48 -1.04 13.34
CA GLN A 279 24.35 -0.67 12.49
C GLN A 279 24.61 -1.01 11.01
N GLU A 280 25.83 -0.74 10.52
CA GLU A 280 26.23 -1.07 9.14
C GLU A 280 26.12 -2.57 8.88
N LYS A 281 26.55 -3.41 9.84
CA LYS A 281 26.46 -4.87 9.68
C LYS A 281 25.00 -5.35 9.70
N LEU A 282 24.15 -4.75 10.52
CA LEU A 282 22.71 -5.05 10.54
C LEU A 282 22.05 -4.68 9.21
N SER A 283 22.37 -3.51 8.65
CA SER A 283 21.87 -3.06 7.34
C SER A 283 22.35 -3.98 6.21
N GLU A 284 23.63 -4.39 6.22
CA GLU A 284 24.19 -5.34 5.26
C GLU A 284 23.47 -6.70 5.31
N LEU A 285 23.31 -7.28 6.51
CA LEU A 285 22.61 -8.55 6.68
C LEU A 285 21.14 -8.44 6.25
N THR A 286 20.48 -7.33 6.55
CA THR A 286 19.09 -7.11 6.13
C THR A 286 18.97 -7.01 4.61
N ARG A 287 19.87 -6.28 3.94
CA ARG A 287 19.95 -6.22 2.47
C ARG A 287 20.18 -7.60 1.87
N GLU A 288 21.01 -8.42 2.51
CA GLU A 288 21.32 -9.77 2.05
C GLU A 288 20.13 -10.74 2.18
N VAL A 289 19.27 -10.56 3.19
CA VAL A 289 17.96 -11.23 3.27
C VAL A 289 17.06 -10.76 2.12
N ARG A 290 16.95 -9.44 1.90
CA ARG A 290 16.10 -8.89 0.84
C ARG A 290 16.51 -9.36 -0.56
N LYS A 291 17.81 -9.46 -0.85
CA LYS A 291 18.30 -10.02 -2.12
C LYS A 291 17.82 -11.46 -2.36
N ARG A 292 17.69 -12.27 -1.32
CA ARG A 292 17.18 -13.64 -1.44
C ARG A 292 15.67 -13.70 -1.65
N VAL A 293 14.93 -12.81 -0.99
CA VAL A 293 13.46 -12.78 -1.08
C VAL A 293 12.98 -12.16 -2.39
N GLU A 294 13.55 -11.01 -2.74
CA GLU A 294 13.13 -10.16 -3.87
C GLU A 294 13.95 -10.43 -5.13
N GLY A 295 15.24 -10.73 -5.00
CA GLY A 295 16.20 -10.84 -6.10
C GLY A 295 17.44 -9.98 -5.89
N GLU A 296 18.59 -10.47 -6.36
CA GLU A 296 19.89 -9.82 -6.16
C GLU A 296 20.06 -8.55 -7.00
N THR A 297 19.64 -8.59 -8.26
CA THR A 297 19.71 -7.45 -9.20
C THR A 297 18.37 -6.73 -9.29
N ASN A 298 18.38 -5.47 -9.74
CA ASN A 298 17.14 -4.72 -9.96
C ASN A 298 16.23 -5.44 -10.97
N GLU A 299 16.80 -5.99 -12.04
CA GLU A 299 16.07 -6.81 -13.03
C GLU A 299 15.43 -8.06 -12.40
N ALA A 300 16.16 -8.76 -11.53
CA ALA A 300 15.61 -9.92 -10.83
C ALA A 300 14.46 -9.53 -9.89
N ARG A 301 14.55 -8.36 -9.22
CA ARG A 301 13.47 -7.83 -8.39
C ARG A 301 12.24 -7.46 -9.21
N GLN A 302 12.43 -6.88 -10.40
CA GLN A 302 11.32 -6.58 -11.30
C GLN A 302 10.68 -7.86 -11.87
N ALA A 303 11.46 -8.92 -12.05
CA ALA A 303 10.97 -10.23 -12.51
C ALA A 303 10.34 -11.09 -11.39
N LYS A 304 10.36 -10.63 -10.13
CA LYS A 304 9.75 -11.36 -9.01
C LYS A 304 8.24 -11.42 -9.20
N ARG A 305 7.71 -12.64 -9.22
CA ARG A 305 6.26 -12.87 -9.33
C ARG A 305 5.60 -12.71 -7.98
N TRP A 306 4.90 -11.58 -7.80
CA TRP A 306 4.14 -11.29 -6.58
C TRP A 306 2.70 -11.82 -6.62
N LEU A 307 2.13 -11.99 -7.83
CA LEU A 307 0.75 -12.43 -8.04
C LEU A 307 0.33 -13.65 -7.19
N PRO A 308 1.11 -14.75 -7.08
CA PRO A 308 0.69 -15.92 -6.30
C PRO A 308 0.48 -15.65 -4.80
N TYR A 309 1.18 -14.64 -4.26
CA TYR A 309 1.05 -14.25 -2.86
C TYR A 309 -0.17 -13.35 -2.63
N ILE A 310 -0.66 -12.67 -3.67
CA ILE A 310 -1.72 -11.65 -3.57
C ILE A 310 -3.08 -12.22 -3.98
N MET A 311 -3.10 -13.00 -5.06
CA MET A 311 -4.32 -13.53 -5.68
C MET A 311 -4.31 -15.06 -5.75
N PRO A 312 -5.48 -15.71 -5.57
CA PRO A 312 -5.61 -17.14 -5.79
C PRO A 312 -5.47 -17.48 -7.28
N PRO A 313 -5.03 -18.71 -7.62
CA PRO A 313 -5.18 -19.20 -8.97
C PRO A 313 -6.67 -19.45 -9.29
N ARG A 314 -7.03 -19.47 -10.58
CA ARG A 314 -8.42 -19.53 -11.05
C ARG A 314 -9.23 -20.71 -10.47
N ASP A 315 -8.58 -21.85 -10.22
CA ASP A 315 -9.18 -23.05 -9.63
C ASP A 315 -9.60 -22.89 -8.16
N GLN A 316 -9.11 -21.85 -7.47
CA GLN A 316 -9.32 -21.63 -6.04
C GLN A 316 -10.14 -20.36 -5.75
N GLU A 317 -10.54 -19.61 -6.77
CA GLU A 317 -11.35 -18.39 -6.62
C GLU A 317 -12.68 -18.67 -5.91
N GLU A 318 -13.35 -19.77 -6.25
CA GLU A 318 -14.61 -20.18 -5.62
C GLU A 318 -14.41 -20.53 -4.13
N ALA A 319 -13.32 -21.20 -3.78
CA ALA A 319 -12.98 -21.54 -2.40
C ALA A 319 -12.74 -20.28 -1.57
N VAL A 320 -12.07 -19.26 -2.13
CA VAL A 320 -11.87 -17.97 -1.44
C VAL A 320 -13.20 -17.31 -1.10
N LEU A 321 -14.16 -17.28 -2.03
CA LEU A 321 -15.48 -16.70 -1.78
C LEU A 321 -16.25 -17.46 -0.68
N GLN A 322 -16.16 -18.80 -0.67
CA GLN A 322 -16.78 -19.62 0.37
C GLN A 322 -16.14 -19.38 1.75
N GLU A 323 -14.81 -19.34 1.83
CA GLU A 323 -14.08 -19.12 3.09
C GLU A 323 -14.22 -17.68 3.60
N ALA A 324 -14.39 -16.71 2.69
CA ALA A 324 -14.73 -15.33 3.04
C ALA A 324 -16.21 -15.16 3.48
N GLY A 325 -17.03 -16.22 3.42
CA GLY A 325 -18.43 -16.20 3.83
C GLY A 325 -19.36 -15.48 2.86
N VAL A 326 -18.99 -15.40 1.57
CA VAL A 326 -19.80 -14.76 0.53
C VAL A 326 -20.63 -15.83 -0.21
N PRO A 327 -21.98 -15.73 -0.21
CA PRO A 327 -22.84 -16.72 -0.86
C PRO A 327 -22.62 -16.80 -2.38
N LEU A 328 -22.53 -18.04 -2.87
CA LEU A 328 -22.49 -18.39 -4.29
C LEU A 328 -23.92 -18.66 -4.78
N ASP A 329 -24.74 -17.61 -4.82
CA ASP A 329 -26.17 -17.75 -5.15
C ASP A 329 -26.44 -17.90 -6.65
N SER A 330 -25.44 -17.67 -7.51
CA SER A 330 -25.56 -17.70 -8.97
C SER A 330 -24.41 -18.50 -9.62
N PRO A 331 -24.70 -19.45 -10.52
CA PRO A 331 -23.69 -20.33 -11.13
C PRO A 331 -22.72 -19.61 -12.10
N ASP A 332 -23.06 -18.39 -12.56
CA ASP A 332 -22.28 -17.65 -13.57
C ASP A 332 -21.43 -16.49 -13.00
N ILE A 333 -21.25 -16.42 -11.67
CA ILE A 333 -20.55 -15.29 -11.01
C ILE A 333 -19.09 -15.15 -11.49
N LEU A 334 -18.42 -16.26 -11.73
CA LEU A 334 -17.03 -16.33 -12.21
C LEU A 334 -16.92 -16.69 -13.70
N ALA A 335 -18.04 -16.66 -14.43
CA ALA A 335 -18.05 -16.96 -15.86
C ALA A 335 -17.25 -15.91 -16.65
N ASP A 336 -16.69 -16.32 -17.79
CA ASP A 336 -16.01 -15.40 -18.70
C ASP A 336 -16.98 -14.30 -19.16
N GLY A 337 -16.58 -13.04 -19.01
CA GLY A 337 -17.41 -11.87 -19.30
C GLY A 337 -18.26 -11.38 -18.12
N SER A 338 -18.18 -11.99 -16.94
CA SER A 338 -18.78 -11.42 -15.73
C SER A 338 -17.98 -10.18 -15.27
N LEU A 339 -18.66 -9.22 -14.65
CA LEU A 339 -18.00 -8.03 -14.10
C LEU A 339 -16.92 -8.39 -13.07
N LEU A 340 -17.18 -9.42 -12.25
CA LEU A 340 -16.20 -9.91 -11.28
C LEU A 340 -14.96 -10.45 -11.99
N ARG A 341 -15.12 -11.25 -13.06
CA ARG A 341 -14.00 -11.78 -13.85
C ARG A 341 -13.16 -10.65 -14.43
N THR A 342 -13.79 -9.63 -15.02
CA THR A 342 -13.10 -8.46 -15.58
C THR A 342 -12.28 -7.74 -14.51
N LEU A 343 -12.84 -7.50 -13.32
CA LEU A 343 -12.11 -6.86 -12.22
C LEU A 343 -10.92 -7.71 -11.73
N LEU A 344 -11.06 -9.03 -11.67
CA LEU A 344 -10.00 -9.94 -11.26
C LEU A 344 -8.88 -10.05 -12.31
N ASP A 345 -9.25 -10.09 -13.60
CA ASP A 345 -8.28 -10.08 -14.71
C ASP A 345 -7.53 -8.75 -14.76
N GLU A 346 -8.22 -7.60 -14.70
CA GLU A 346 -7.58 -6.29 -14.67
C GLU A 346 -6.65 -6.13 -13.46
N THR A 347 -7.07 -6.65 -12.29
CA THR A 347 -6.21 -6.68 -11.09
C THR A 347 -4.96 -7.53 -11.31
N SER A 348 -5.10 -8.69 -11.94
CA SER A 348 -3.97 -9.59 -12.22
C SER A 348 -2.99 -8.95 -13.20
N ASP A 349 -3.51 -8.29 -14.24
CA ASP A 349 -2.72 -7.54 -15.23
C ASP A 349 -1.98 -6.36 -14.58
N LEU A 350 -2.65 -5.64 -13.67
CA LEU A 350 -2.01 -4.55 -12.92
C LEU A 350 -0.92 -5.07 -11.98
N ILE A 351 -1.12 -6.21 -11.32
CA ILE A 351 -0.11 -6.82 -10.44
C ILE A 351 1.11 -7.31 -11.23
N ASP A 352 0.91 -7.90 -12.40
CA ASP A 352 2.02 -8.36 -13.25
C ASP A 352 2.69 -7.22 -14.03
N SER A 353 2.19 -5.99 -13.90
CA SER A 353 2.74 -4.82 -14.59
C SER A 353 4.08 -4.34 -14.00
N PRO A 354 5.00 -3.78 -14.81
CA PRO A 354 6.25 -3.21 -14.31
C PRO A 354 6.09 -2.09 -13.25
N PRO A 355 5.11 -1.15 -13.38
CA PRO A 355 4.87 -0.14 -12.36
C PRO A 355 4.56 -0.73 -10.98
N PHE A 356 3.78 -1.82 -10.93
CA PHE A 356 3.47 -2.51 -9.68
C PHE A 356 4.75 -2.98 -8.97
N CYS A 357 5.63 -3.69 -9.69
CA CYS A 357 6.89 -4.17 -9.12
C CYS A 357 7.78 -3.02 -8.62
N GLN A 358 7.83 -1.89 -9.34
CA GLN A 358 8.59 -0.71 -8.92
C GLN A 358 8.07 -0.12 -7.61
N ILE A 359 6.76 -0.01 -7.47
CA ILE A 359 6.13 0.50 -6.24
C ILE A 359 6.35 -0.46 -5.08
N VAL A 360 6.22 -1.78 -5.28
CA VAL A 360 6.51 -2.76 -4.23
C VAL A 360 7.97 -2.69 -3.79
N ILE A 361 8.92 -2.48 -4.71
CA ILE A 361 10.33 -2.26 -4.35
C ILE A 361 10.48 -1.00 -3.48
N ALA A 362 9.87 0.11 -3.90
CA ALA A 362 9.95 1.38 -3.17
C ALA A 362 9.30 1.31 -1.78
N LEU A 363 8.11 0.69 -1.66
CA LEU A 363 7.42 0.46 -0.39
C LEU A 363 8.27 -0.40 0.56
N ASN A 364 8.87 -1.48 0.05
CA ASN A 364 9.76 -2.32 0.84
C ASN A 364 11.04 -1.55 1.23
N ASP A 365 11.64 -0.78 0.32
CA ASP A 365 12.81 0.04 0.61
C ASP A 365 12.52 1.01 1.78
N GLU A 366 11.39 1.70 1.74
CA GLU A 366 10.97 2.63 2.78
C GLU A 366 10.66 1.92 4.11
N GLY A 367 9.92 0.81 4.08
CA GLY A 367 9.57 0.05 5.27
C GLY A 367 10.79 -0.54 5.99
N PHE A 368 11.73 -1.11 5.23
CA PHE A 368 12.96 -1.66 5.81
C PHE A 368 13.92 -0.56 6.28
N SER A 369 14.00 0.59 5.57
CA SER A 369 14.81 1.72 6.04
C SER A 369 14.23 2.33 7.32
N THR A 370 12.91 2.47 7.42
CA THR A 370 12.23 2.90 8.65
C THR A 370 12.53 1.96 9.82
N LEU A 371 12.46 0.64 9.60
CA LEU A 371 12.74 -0.34 10.67
C LEU A 371 14.22 -0.31 11.11
N ILE A 372 15.15 -0.38 10.15
CA ILE A 372 16.57 -0.58 10.43
C ILE A 372 17.29 0.74 10.65
N ASP A 373 17.24 1.64 9.67
CA ASP A 373 18.06 2.85 9.63
C ASP A 373 17.52 3.95 10.54
N ARG A 374 16.20 3.98 10.78
CA ARG A 374 15.55 4.94 11.69
C ARG A 374 15.34 4.33 13.08
N ASN A 375 14.44 3.37 13.22
CA ASN A 375 13.96 2.92 14.52
C ASN A 375 14.99 2.09 15.29
N CYS A 376 15.68 1.15 14.65
CA CYS A 376 16.77 0.41 15.31
C CYS A 376 17.96 1.32 15.63
N ALA A 377 18.33 2.24 14.73
CA ALA A 377 19.42 3.20 14.98
C ALA A 377 19.13 4.10 16.19
N LEU A 378 17.93 4.68 16.27
CA LEU A 378 17.54 5.58 17.36
C LEU A 378 17.40 4.84 18.70
N GLU A 379 16.67 3.72 18.75
CA GLU A 379 16.41 3.03 20.02
C GLU A 379 17.64 2.31 20.58
N VAL A 380 18.48 1.74 19.70
CA VAL A 380 19.55 0.83 20.12
C VAL A 380 20.91 1.51 20.14
N PHE A 381 21.21 2.30 19.10
CA PHE A 381 22.55 2.88 18.92
C PHE A 381 22.66 4.31 19.47
N SER A 382 21.57 5.10 19.46
CA SER A 382 21.51 6.41 20.13
C SER A 382 21.20 6.30 21.63
N GLY A 383 20.30 5.38 22.02
CA GLY A 383 19.92 5.14 23.42
C GLY A 383 21.09 4.76 24.36
N TYR A 384 22.20 4.22 23.82
CA TYR A 384 23.40 3.90 24.61
C TYR A 384 24.19 5.15 25.05
N ARG A 385 23.97 6.33 24.42
CA ARG A 385 24.59 7.60 24.86
C ARG A 385 23.85 8.27 26.03
N SER A 386 22.52 8.14 26.14
CA SER A 386 21.77 8.80 27.23
C SER A 386 22.15 8.28 28.62
N THR A 387 22.59 7.03 28.75
CA THR A 387 23.10 6.49 30.02
C THR A 387 24.54 6.88 30.32
N ALA A 388 25.28 7.44 29.35
CA ALA A 388 26.68 7.85 29.52
C ALA A 388 26.86 9.36 29.78
N PHE A 389 25.86 10.19 29.47
CA PHE A 389 25.91 11.66 29.61
C PHE A 389 24.81 12.23 30.51
N SER A 390 24.41 11.52 31.56
CA SER A 390 23.56 12.11 32.61
C SER A 390 24.37 13.02 33.55
N SER A 391 24.94 14.11 33.04
CA SER A 391 25.26 15.31 33.82
C SER A 391 25.60 16.45 32.84
N GLU A 392 24.58 17.17 32.39
CA GLU A 392 24.51 18.64 32.39
C GLU A 392 23.23 19.09 31.65
N HIS A 393 22.62 20.15 32.18
CA HIS A 393 21.39 20.79 31.69
C HIS A 393 21.48 21.14 30.19
N ILE A 394 20.43 20.87 29.43
CA ILE A 394 20.29 21.39 28.05
C ILE A 394 18.92 22.05 27.87
N ASP A 395 18.95 23.29 27.41
CA ASP A 395 17.81 24.14 27.04
C ASP A 395 17.06 23.63 25.79
N PRO A 396 15.73 23.81 25.71
CA PRO A 396 14.88 23.19 24.69
C PRO A 396 14.90 23.86 23.30
N GLN A 397 15.83 24.77 22.99
CA GLN A 397 15.85 25.51 21.72
C GLN A 397 17.05 25.19 20.79
N SER A 398 17.90 24.21 21.12
CA SER A 398 19.03 23.80 20.26
C SER A 398 18.83 22.46 19.52
N LEU A 399 17.62 21.87 19.61
CA LEU A 399 17.31 20.53 19.08
C LEU A 399 17.29 20.45 17.54
N GLU A 400 16.89 21.50 16.83
CA GLU A 400 16.71 21.42 15.36
C GLU A 400 18.02 21.59 14.57
N SER A 401 18.99 22.36 15.07
CA SER A 401 20.26 22.59 14.36
C SER A 401 21.32 21.51 14.59
N SER A 402 21.07 20.55 15.49
CA SER A 402 22.03 19.48 15.84
C SER A 402 21.81 18.18 15.03
N MET A 403 20.65 18.03 14.38
CA MET A 403 20.23 16.77 13.73
C MET A 403 21.10 16.38 12.51
N SER A 404 21.69 17.34 11.82
CA SER A 404 22.48 17.12 10.59
C SER A 404 23.97 16.87 10.84
N THR A 405 24.48 17.07 12.07
CA THR A 405 25.90 16.85 12.40
C THR A 405 26.14 15.55 13.17
N ASP A 406 25.10 14.94 13.77
CA ASP A 406 25.24 13.79 14.67
C ASP A 406 25.20 12.40 13.99
N ILE A 407 24.68 12.28 12.76
CA ILE A 407 24.58 10.99 12.04
C ILE A 407 25.98 10.41 11.72
N SER A 408 26.95 11.27 11.43
CA SER A 408 28.32 10.86 11.05
C SER A 408 29.14 10.26 12.20
N GLN A 409 28.69 10.37 13.47
CA GLN A 409 29.38 9.78 14.63
C GLN A 409 28.78 8.44 15.11
N LEU A 410 27.72 7.93 14.46
CA LEU A 410 27.05 6.67 14.80
C LEU A 410 27.68 5.42 14.16
N SER A 411 28.50 5.58 13.12
CA SER A 411 29.04 4.48 12.29
C SER A 411 29.96 3.47 12.99
N GLY A 412 30.31 3.66 14.27
CA GLY A 412 31.26 2.78 14.98
C GLY A 412 30.70 2.04 16.20
N SER A 413 29.50 2.38 16.68
CA SER A 413 28.96 1.78 17.92
C SER A 413 28.53 0.33 17.67
N LYS A 414 28.99 -0.60 18.52
CA LYS A 414 28.58 -2.01 18.48
C LYS A 414 27.67 -2.28 19.66
N VAL A 415 26.56 -2.96 19.39
CA VAL A 415 25.59 -3.33 20.43
C VAL A 415 25.33 -4.82 20.35
N LYS A 416 25.08 -5.44 21.52
CA LYS A 416 24.72 -6.85 21.61
C LYS A 416 23.49 -7.12 20.77
N PHE A 417 23.57 -8.13 19.91
CA PHE A 417 22.50 -8.47 18.99
C PHE A 417 21.18 -8.80 19.70
N ALA A 418 21.24 -9.39 20.90
CA ALA A 418 20.06 -9.59 21.75
C ALA A 418 19.24 -8.31 22.03
N ASN A 419 19.87 -7.12 22.13
CA ASN A 419 19.16 -5.86 22.33
C ASN A 419 18.44 -5.41 21.05
N ILE A 420 19.10 -5.59 19.90
CA ILE A 420 18.52 -5.32 18.59
C ILE A 420 17.30 -6.23 18.36
N LEU A 421 17.41 -7.52 18.69
CA LEU A 421 16.29 -8.46 18.61
C LEU A 421 15.10 -8.04 19.47
N ALA A 422 15.35 -7.49 20.67
CA ALA A 422 14.30 -6.96 21.52
C ALA A 422 13.60 -5.75 20.89
N THR A 423 14.35 -4.84 20.26
CA THR A 423 13.79 -3.70 19.51
C THR A 423 13.00 -4.16 18.30
N ILE A 424 13.55 -5.04 17.46
CA ILE A 424 12.85 -5.60 16.28
C ILE A 424 11.55 -6.29 16.71
N SER A 425 11.56 -7.00 17.84
CA SER A 425 10.36 -7.66 18.39
C SER A 425 9.29 -6.66 18.82
N ARG A 426 9.67 -5.52 19.43
CA ARG A 426 8.73 -4.43 19.76
C ARG A 426 8.21 -3.75 18.50
N GLN A 427 9.10 -3.45 17.56
CA GLN A 427 8.76 -2.81 16.29
C GLN A 427 7.83 -3.68 15.44
N ALA A 428 7.88 -5.00 15.54
CA ALA A 428 6.87 -5.89 14.94
C ALA A 428 5.43 -5.51 15.34
N HIS A 429 5.20 -5.16 16.61
CA HIS A 429 3.88 -4.72 17.06
C HIS A 429 3.50 -3.34 16.53
N VAL A 430 4.48 -2.45 16.33
CA VAL A 430 4.26 -1.12 15.74
C VAL A 430 3.91 -1.25 14.26
N ILE A 431 4.62 -2.10 13.51
CA ILE A 431 4.33 -2.38 12.10
C ILE A 431 2.90 -2.90 11.96
N GLY A 432 2.49 -3.85 12.81
CA GLY A 432 1.15 -4.42 12.81
C GLY A 432 0.09 -3.61 13.57
N ASN A 433 0.41 -2.41 14.07
CA ASN A 433 -0.55 -1.63 14.85
C ASN A 433 -1.63 -1.05 13.95
N SER A 434 -2.87 -1.49 14.14
CA SER A 434 -4.06 -0.96 13.46
C SER A 434 -5.00 -0.20 14.38
N THR A 435 -4.80 -0.25 15.70
CA THR A 435 -5.78 0.24 16.70
C THR A 435 -5.60 1.72 17.03
N GLU A 436 -4.39 2.26 16.89
CA GLU A 436 -4.08 3.66 17.16
C GLU A 436 -3.47 4.31 15.91
N PRO A 437 -4.29 4.83 14.99
CA PRO A 437 -3.78 5.62 13.88
C PRO A 437 -3.14 6.93 14.39
N PRO A 438 -2.06 7.41 13.76
CA PRO A 438 -1.46 6.89 12.52
C PRO A 438 -0.49 5.72 12.76
N ASN A 439 -0.55 4.70 11.87
CA ASN A 439 0.51 3.69 11.79
C ASN A 439 1.74 4.35 11.15
N GLU A 440 2.84 4.43 11.90
CA GLU A 440 4.07 5.09 11.48
C GLU A 440 4.59 4.54 10.14
N TYR A 441 4.66 3.22 9.98
CA TYR A 441 5.21 2.58 8.79
C TYR A 441 4.33 2.80 7.56
N LEU A 442 3.01 2.73 7.73
CA LEU A 442 2.08 3.02 6.64
C LEU A 442 2.17 4.50 6.23
N THR A 443 2.26 5.40 7.20
CA THR A 443 2.34 6.85 6.95
C THR A 443 3.63 7.19 6.20
N THR A 444 4.78 6.66 6.62
CA THR A 444 6.05 6.91 5.91
C THR A 444 6.05 6.31 4.50
N MET A 445 5.47 5.12 4.33
CA MET A 445 5.28 4.52 3.00
C MET A 445 4.41 5.39 2.09
N GLU A 446 3.29 5.93 2.58
CA GLU A 446 2.37 6.75 1.80
C GLU A 446 2.97 8.14 1.46
N GLU A 447 3.70 8.75 2.39
CA GLU A 447 4.30 10.08 2.19
C GLU A 447 5.54 10.05 1.28
N ASN A 448 6.40 9.02 1.41
CA ASN A 448 7.69 8.98 0.72
C ASN A 448 7.61 8.30 -0.66
N VAL A 449 6.63 7.42 -0.91
CA VAL A 449 6.49 6.69 -2.18
C VAL A 449 5.46 7.39 -3.08
N ARG A 450 5.87 8.48 -3.72
CA ARG A 450 5.00 9.26 -4.63
C ARG A 450 4.49 8.47 -5.83
N GLU A 451 5.23 7.42 -6.22
CA GLU A 451 4.86 6.49 -7.28
C GLU A 451 3.56 5.75 -6.96
N LEU A 452 3.25 5.52 -5.67
CA LEU A 452 2.02 4.86 -5.23
C LEU A 452 0.78 5.71 -5.58
N GLU A 453 0.80 7.00 -5.23
CA GLU A 453 -0.29 7.92 -5.51
C GLU A 453 -0.43 8.18 -7.01
N ALA A 454 0.68 8.35 -7.72
CA ALA A 454 0.67 8.51 -9.18
C ALA A 454 0.06 7.29 -9.89
N PHE A 455 0.42 6.07 -9.45
CA PHE A 455 -0.16 4.85 -9.98
C PHE A 455 -1.65 4.72 -9.63
N ALA A 456 -2.05 5.05 -8.40
CA ALA A 456 -3.45 5.07 -8.01
C ALA A 456 -4.27 6.04 -8.88
N ALA A 457 -3.74 7.23 -9.17
CA ALA A 457 -4.38 8.21 -10.04
C ALA A 457 -4.54 7.70 -11.48
N VAL A 458 -3.52 6.99 -12.01
CA VAL A 458 -3.61 6.34 -13.31
C VAL A 458 -4.68 5.24 -13.32
N VAL A 459 -4.69 4.35 -12.33
CA VAL A 459 -5.70 3.28 -12.22
C VAL A 459 -7.12 3.87 -12.12
N TYR A 460 -7.28 4.94 -11.34
CA TYR A 460 -8.57 5.60 -11.13
C TYR A 460 -9.09 6.33 -12.38
N SER A 461 -8.19 6.92 -13.18
CA SER A 461 -8.56 7.73 -14.36
C SER A 461 -8.53 6.96 -15.69
N ASN A 462 -8.01 5.73 -15.70
CA ASN A 462 -7.85 4.97 -16.93
C ASN A 462 -9.20 4.57 -17.54
N ASN A 463 -9.50 5.05 -18.75
CA ASN A 463 -10.83 4.99 -19.37
C ASN A 463 -11.14 3.70 -20.17
N LEU A 464 -10.44 2.58 -19.92
CA LEU A 464 -10.59 1.34 -20.71
C LEU A 464 -12.05 0.83 -20.83
N GLY A 465 -12.92 1.16 -19.86
CA GLY A 465 -14.33 0.77 -19.89
C GLY A 465 -15.19 1.50 -20.93
N LEU A 466 -14.79 2.69 -21.41
CA LEU A 466 -15.58 3.40 -22.42
C LEU A 466 -15.61 2.64 -23.74
N ASP A 467 -14.52 1.96 -24.12
CA ASP A 467 -14.45 1.18 -25.37
C ASP A 467 -15.34 -0.07 -25.31
N GLU A 468 -15.53 -0.68 -24.13
CA GLU A 468 -16.41 -1.84 -23.95
C GLU A 468 -17.89 -1.44 -23.93
N PHE A 469 -18.24 -0.36 -23.24
CA PHE A 469 -19.62 0.17 -23.28
C PHE A 469 -20.01 0.67 -24.68
N GLN A 470 -19.10 1.29 -25.42
CA GLN A 470 -19.34 1.67 -26.83
C GLN A 470 -19.51 0.45 -27.73
N ARG A 471 -18.78 -0.64 -27.48
CA ARG A 471 -18.97 -1.90 -28.20
C ARG A 471 -20.30 -2.58 -27.90
N GLN A 472 -20.78 -2.51 -26.65
CA GLN A 472 -22.06 -3.10 -26.26
C GLN A 472 -23.25 -2.34 -26.90
N GLU A 473 -23.22 -1.00 -26.93
CA GLU A 473 -24.24 -0.19 -27.64
C GLU A 473 -24.22 -0.38 -29.17
N LEU A 474 -23.07 -0.72 -29.76
CA LEU A 474 -22.96 -1.01 -31.19
C LEU A 474 -23.50 -2.40 -31.59
N VAL A 475 -23.66 -3.33 -30.65
CA VAL A 475 -24.18 -4.68 -30.91
C VAL A 475 -25.72 -4.75 -30.80
N ASP A 476 -26.35 -3.84 -30.05
CA ASP A 476 -27.81 -3.81 -29.86
C ASP A 476 -28.58 -2.97 -30.91
N ILE A 477 -27.93 -2.56 -31.99
CA ILE A 477 -28.61 -1.94 -33.14
C ILE A 477 -29.06 -3.06 -34.09
N PRO A 478 -30.38 -3.33 -34.26
CA PRO A 478 -30.83 -4.31 -35.24
C PRO A 478 -30.41 -3.89 -36.65
N PRO A 479 -30.06 -4.83 -37.56
CA PRO A 479 -29.59 -4.48 -38.89
C PRO A 479 -30.74 -3.79 -39.63
N ALA A 480 -30.61 -2.47 -39.81
CA ALA A 480 -31.50 -1.71 -40.66
C ALA A 480 -31.31 -2.22 -42.10
N ALA A 481 -32.44 -2.60 -42.69
CA ALA A 481 -32.54 -3.18 -44.01
C ALA A 481 -31.76 -2.40 -45.08
N GLU A 482 -31.15 -3.17 -45.97
CA GLU A 482 -30.48 -2.73 -47.19
C GLU A 482 -31.31 -1.70 -47.96
N MET A 483 -30.75 -0.50 -48.14
CA MET A 483 -31.02 0.33 -49.30
C MET A 483 -29.70 0.91 -49.80
N SER A 484 -29.23 0.33 -50.89
CA SER A 484 -28.22 0.84 -51.81
C SER A 484 -28.56 2.25 -52.29
N GLU A 485 -27.59 3.17 -52.27
CA GLU A 485 -27.05 3.83 -53.48
C GLU A 485 -25.90 4.82 -53.17
N GLU A 486 -24.83 4.62 -53.94
CA GLU A 486 -23.64 5.39 -54.29
C GLU A 486 -23.52 6.91 -54.00
N SER A 487 -22.32 7.28 -53.53
CA SER A 487 -21.32 8.16 -54.20
C SER A 487 -20.79 9.34 -53.38
N GLY A 488 -19.46 9.55 -53.46
CA GLY A 488 -18.83 10.84 -53.17
C GLY A 488 -17.64 10.80 -52.22
N HIS A 489 -16.48 10.33 -52.71
CA HIS A 489 -15.18 10.64 -52.11
C HIS A 489 -14.92 12.14 -52.15
N GLU A 490 -14.54 12.76 -51.02
CA GLU A 490 -13.62 13.90 -51.06
C GLU A 490 -12.75 13.96 -49.80
N GLU A 491 -11.45 13.82 -50.05
CA GLU A 491 -10.33 13.83 -49.14
C GLU A 491 -9.86 15.29 -48.95
N LEU A 492 -9.75 15.79 -47.71
CA LEU A 492 -9.10 17.08 -47.44
C LEU A 492 -8.28 17.05 -46.13
N ARG A 493 -6.97 16.85 -46.30
CA ARG A 493 -5.91 17.20 -45.34
C ARG A 493 -5.79 18.72 -45.18
N PHE A 494 -5.58 19.23 -43.96
CA PHE A 494 -4.76 20.41 -43.65
C PHE A 494 -4.35 20.34 -42.16
N ARG A 495 -3.11 20.00 -41.79
CA ARG A 495 -1.84 20.79 -41.73
C ARG A 495 -1.81 21.87 -40.62
N HIS A 496 -0.86 21.66 -39.71
CA HIS A 496 -0.43 22.43 -38.53
C HIS A 496 -0.04 23.90 -38.75
N GLY A 497 -0.16 24.68 -37.66
CA GLY A 497 0.57 25.91 -37.30
C GLY A 497 -0.19 26.61 -36.17
N GLY A 498 0.35 27.04 -35.02
CA GLY A 498 1.70 27.27 -34.55
C GLY A 498 1.74 28.65 -33.85
N VAL A 499 2.26 28.69 -32.60
CA VAL A 499 2.74 29.86 -31.81
C VAL A 499 1.63 30.74 -31.16
N ILE A 500 1.69 31.30 -29.93
CA ILE A 500 2.75 31.74 -28.99
C ILE A 500 2.27 31.62 -27.52
N GLU A 501 3.14 31.12 -26.64
CA GLU A 501 3.09 31.18 -25.17
C GLU A 501 3.43 32.58 -24.65
N ASP A 502 2.73 33.06 -23.63
CA ASP A 502 3.27 34.03 -22.68
C ASP A 502 2.97 33.55 -21.25
N GLU A 503 4.05 33.48 -20.49
CA GLU A 503 4.27 32.90 -19.16
C GLU A 503 3.78 33.82 -18.04
N TYR A 504 3.06 33.28 -17.05
CA TYR A 504 3.15 33.70 -15.65
C TYR A 504 3.04 32.46 -14.76
N GLU A 505 4.08 32.26 -13.96
CA GLU A 505 4.48 31.01 -13.31
C GLU A 505 3.82 30.81 -11.94
N ASP A 506 3.49 29.55 -11.62
CA ASP A 506 3.25 29.06 -10.26
C ASP A 506 3.99 27.70 -10.14
N GLU A 507 5.01 27.61 -9.27
CA GLU A 507 5.96 26.49 -9.24
C GLU A 507 5.32 25.16 -8.78
N ASP A 508 4.22 25.21 -8.02
CA ASP A 508 3.49 24.01 -7.58
C ASP A 508 2.63 23.39 -8.70
N ALA A 509 2.21 24.19 -9.69
CA ALA A 509 1.48 23.71 -10.87
C ALA A 509 2.40 22.96 -11.85
N LYS A 510 3.69 23.35 -11.94
CA LYS A 510 4.68 22.69 -12.81
C LYS A 510 5.03 21.27 -12.34
N ALA A 511 4.92 20.97 -11.05
CA ALA A 511 5.12 19.63 -10.52
C ALA A 511 3.93 18.71 -10.85
N PHE A 512 2.70 19.24 -10.76
CA PHE A 512 1.46 18.51 -11.06
C PHE A 512 1.25 18.26 -12.57
N ASP A 513 1.47 19.27 -13.42
CA ASP A 513 1.33 19.14 -14.87
C ASP A 513 2.39 18.23 -15.50
N ASN A 514 3.58 18.11 -14.90
CA ASN A 514 4.62 17.20 -15.40
C ASN A 514 4.30 15.72 -15.19
N VAL A 515 3.51 15.38 -14.16
CA VAL A 515 3.06 14.01 -13.89
C VAL A 515 1.88 13.66 -14.80
N TRP A 516 0.96 14.60 -15.01
CA TRP A 516 -0.23 14.40 -15.85
C TRP A 516 0.05 14.47 -17.36
N GLY A 517 0.98 15.35 -17.79
CA GLY A 517 1.35 15.51 -19.20
C GLY A 517 2.01 14.28 -19.82
N LYS A 518 2.60 13.39 -19.02
CA LYS A 518 3.21 12.13 -19.48
C LYS A 518 2.19 11.01 -19.67
N ALA A 519 1.07 11.02 -18.95
CA ALA A 519 0.00 10.02 -19.09
C ALA A 519 -0.86 10.21 -20.36
N SER A 520 -0.88 11.41 -20.94
CA SER A 520 -1.66 11.71 -22.16
C SER A 520 -0.91 11.45 -23.48
N ARG A 521 0.35 10.97 -23.43
CA ARG A 521 1.19 10.74 -24.62
C ARG A 521 1.81 9.34 -24.72
N SER A 522 1.34 8.36 -23.95
CA SER A 522 1.77 6.96 -24.14
C SER A 522 0.64 6.06 -24.59
#